data_AF-A0A562SXP1-F1
#
_entry.id   AF-A0A562SXP1-F1
#
_cell.length_a   1.000
_cell.length_b   1.000
_cell.length_c   1.000
_cell.angle_alpha   90.00
_cell.angle_beta   90.00
_cell.angle_gamma   90.00
#
_symmetry.space_group_name_H-M   'P 1'
#
loop_
_entity.id
_entity.type
_entity.pdbx_description
1 polymer ?
#
loop_
_entity_poly.entity_id
_entity_poly.type
_entity_poly.pdbx_seq_one_letter_code
_entity_poly.pdbx_strand_id
1 'polypeptide(L)'
;MIRVVLSHLVLFLLPFIGYAVYLFLKKKAQTKENWQAGPMPWLALTGLVLVLGGLVFFASFKQMPEGTEYRPSQMRDGVFVPGGYE
;
A
#
# COMPACT_ATOMS: atom_id res chain seq x y z
N MET A 1 9.97 3.50 7.30
CA MET A 1 8.98 4.29 6.52
C MET A 1 9.13 4.14 5.01
N ILE A 2 10.34 4.01 4.46
CA ILE A 2 10.55 3.82 3.01
C ILE A 2 9.76 2.65 2.41
N ARG A 3 9.65 1.53 3.14
CA ARG A 3 8.84 0.37 2.75
C ARG A 3 7.39 0.75 2.43
N VAL A 4 6.76 1.53 3.33
CA VAL A 4 5.36 1.95 3.18
C VAL A 4 5.20 2.83 1.95
N VAL A 5 6.10 3.80 1.76
CA VAL A 5 6.09 4.67 0.58
C VAL A 5 6.23 3.85 -0.70
N LEU A 6 7.22 2.95 -0.77
CA LEU A 6 7.45 2.10 -1.95
C LEU A 6 6.24 1.21 -2.25
N SER A 7 5.60 0.60 -1.25
CA SER A 7 4.43 -0.24 -1.46
C SER A 7 3.26 0.53 -2.11
N HIS A 8 2.97 1.75 -1.64
CA HIS A 8 1.91 2.57 -2.21
C HIS A 8 2.29 3.12 -3.59
N LEU A 9 3.56 3.43 -3.82
CA LEU A 9 4.07 3.85 -5.13
C LEU A 9 3.91 2.73 -6.17
N VAL A 10 4.25 1.49 -5.80
CA VAL A 10 4.04 0.31 -6.66
C VAL A 10 2.56 0.10 -6.96
N LEU A 11 1.69 0.19 -5.94
CA LEU A 11 0.23 0.10 -6.12
C LEU A 11 -0.31 1.17 -7.08
N PHE A 12 0.14 2.41 -6.95
CA PHE A 12 -0.25 3.51 -7.82
C PHE A 12 0.21 3.29 -9.27
N LEU A 13 1.45 2.82 -9.45
CA LEU A 13 2.04 2.58 -10.77
C LEU A 13 1.51 1.32 -11.46
N LEU A 14 0.89 0.40 -10.71
CA LEU A 14 0.38 -0.87 -11.22
C LEU A 14 -0.52 -0.75 -12.48
N PRO A 15 -1.54 0.13 -12.52
CA PRO A 15 -2.34 0.35 -13.73
C PRO A 15 -1.52 0.89 -14.91
N PHE A 16 -0.52 1.75 -14.65
CA PHE A 16 0.36 2.27 -15.69
C PHE A 16 1.27 1.18 -16.27
N ILE A 17 1.84 0.33 -15.40
CA ILE A 17 2.63 -0.82 -15.82
C ILE A 17 1.77 -1.78 -16.65
N GLY A 18 0.55 -2.08 -16.21
CA GLY A 18 -0.39 -2.92 -16.95
C GLY A 18 -0.72 -2.34 -18.33
N TYR A 19 -0.96 -1.03 -18.42
CA TYR A 19 -1.21 -0.35 -19.69
C TYR A 19 0.04 -0.35 -20.60
N ALA A 20 1.23 -0.13 -20.04
CA ALA A 20 2.49 -0.18 -20.78
C ALA A 20 2.74 -1.58 -21.36
N VAL A 21 2.51 -2.64 -20.57
CA VAL A 21 2.58 -4.03 -21.01
C VAL A 21 1.57 -4.29 -22.13
N TYR A 22 0.33 -3.80 -22.00
CA TYR A 22 -0.68 -3.93 -23.05
C TYR A 22 -0.24 -3.27 -24.37
N LEU A 23 0.28 -2.03 -24.31
CA LEU A 23 0.79 -1.33 -25.51
C LEU A 23 2.00 -2.04 -26.11
N PHE A 24 2.88 -2.60 -25.29
CA PHE A 24 4.03 -3.37 -25.72
C PHE A 24 3.61 -4.62 -26.49
N LEU A 25 2.67 -5.40 -25.93
CA LEU A 25 2.12 -6.60 -26.58
C LEU A 25 1.41 -6.27 -27.91
N LYS A 26 0.75 -5.11 -27.99
CA LYS A 26 0.11 -4.63 -29.22
C LYS A 26 1.10 -4.03 -30.24
N LYS A 27 2.40 -3.99 -29.95
CA LYS A 27 3.43 -3.26 -30.72
C LYS A 27 3.10 -1.78 -30.95
N LYS A 28 2.22 -1.22 -30.11
CA LYS A 28 1.76 0.18 -30.17
C LYS A 28 2.58 1.11 -29.27
N ALA A 29 3.48 0.55 -28.45
CA ALA A 29 4.32 1.31 -27.54
C ALA A 29 5.26 2.32 -28.23
N GLN A 30 5.55 2.16 -29.52
CA GLN A 30 6.53 2.99 -30.24
C GLN A 30 6.00 4.34 -30.74
N THR A 31 4.69 4.58 -30.71
CA THR A 31 4.11 5.85 -31.21
C THR A 31 3.67 6.74 -30.05
N LYS A 32 4.16 7.98 -29.99
CA LYS A 32 3.77 8.99 -28.99
C LYS A 32 2.25 9.20 -28.90
N GLU A 33 1.56 9.07 -30.04
CA GLU A 33 0.11 9.25 -30.16
C GLU A 33 -0.68 8.28 -29.27
N ASN A 34 -0.22 7.02 -29.14
CA ASN A 34 -0.90 6.04 -28.29
C ASN A 34 -0.84 6.37 -26.79
N TRP A 35 0.19 7.12 -26.37
CA TRP A 35 0.31 7.60 -25.00
C TRP A 35 -0.50 8.88 -24.76
N GLN A 36 -0.56 9.79 -25.74
CA GLN A 36 -1.36 11.02 -25.63
C GLN A 36 -2.87 10.78 -25.75
N ALA A 37 -3.30 9.89 -26.64
CA ALA A 37 -4.70 9.49 -26.79
C ALA A 37 -5.13 8.39 -25.81
N GLY A 38 -4.19 7.87 -25.00
CA GLY A 38 -4.45 6.84 -24.02
C GLY A 38 -5.28 7.34 -22.83
N PRO A 39 -5.89 6.44 -22.05
CA PRO A 39 -6.77 6.78 -20.93
C PRO A 39 -5.99 7.22 -19.67
N MET A 40 -5.01 8.13 -19.81
CA MET A 40 -4.13 8.56 -18.70
C MET A 40 -4.87 9.04 -17.45
N PRO A 41 -5.93 9.87 -17.56
CA PRO A 41 -6.69 10.28 -16.37
C PRO A 41 -7.34 9.10 -15.65
N TRP A 42 -7.78 8.09 -16.41
CA TRP A 42 -8.42 6.90 -15.84
C TRP A 42 -7.41 5.98 -15.16
N LEU A 43 -6.20 5.85 -15.71
CA LEU A 43 -5.11 5.10 -15.07
C LEU A 43 -4.68 5.77 -13.76
N ALA A 44 -4.57 7.10 -13.75
CA ALA A 44 -4.26 7.87 -12.55
C ALA A 44 -5.36 7.72 -11.48
N LEU A 45 -6.62 7.85 -11.87
CA LEU A 45 -7.76 7.68 -10.97
C LEU A 45 -7.81 6.26 -10.39
N THR A 46 -7.62 5.24 -11.24
CA THR A 46 -7.59 3.84 -10.80
C THR A 46 -6.44 3.59 -9.83
N GLY A 47 -5.25 4.11 -10.12
CA GLY A 47 -4.09 4.00 -9.23
C GLY A 47 -4.33 4.69 -7.88
N LEU A 48 -4.98 5.85 -7.89
CA LEU A 48 -5.36 6.56 -6.67
C LEU A 48 -6.36 5.74 -5.84
N VAL A 49 -7.39 5.17 -6.48
CA VAL A 49 -8.37 4.30 -5.81
C VAL A 49 -7.69 3.07 -5.19
N LEU A 50 -6.73 2.46 -5.87
CA LEU A 50 -5.96 1.33 -5.33
C LEU A 50 -5.16 1.71 -4.09
N VAL A 51 -4.50 2.87 -4.12
CA VAL A 51 -3.76 3.40 -2.95
C VAL A 51 -4.70 3.68 -1.78
N LEU A 52 -5.80 4.39 -2.03
CA LEU A 52 -6.79 4.70 -0.99
C LEU A 52 -7.42 3.44 -0.42
N GLY A 53 -7.80 2.49 -1.27
CA GLY A 53 -8.31 1.19 -0.86
C GLY A 53 -7.30 0.41 -0.02
N GLY A 54 -6.02 0.43 -0.40
CA GLY A 54 -4.94 -0.17 0.38
C GLY A 54 -4.76 0.47 1.75
N LEU A 55 -4.84 1.80 1.84
CA LEU A 55 -4.79 2.53 3.12
C LEU A 55 -5.98 2.20 4.01
N VAL A 56 -7.20 2.21 3.47
CA VAL A 56 -8.43 1.86 4.21
C VAL A 56 -8.38 0.41 4.68
N PHE A 57 -7.96 -0.51 3.81
CA PHE A 57 -7.78 -1.92 4.15
C PHE A 57 -6.79 -2.07 5.30
N PHE A 58 -5.61 -1.46 5.19
CA PHE A 58 -4.58 -1.53 6.23
C PHE A 58 -5.02 -0.89 7.55
N ALA A 59 -5.73 0.24 7.49
CA ALA A 59 -6.30 0.89 8.67
C ALA A 59 -7.39 0.05 9.34
N SER A 60 -8.07 -0.79 8.57
CA SER A 60 -9.13 -1.69 9.07
C SER A 60 -8.56 -2.92 9.78
N PHE A 61 -7.29 -3.29 9.56
CA PHE A 61 -6.59 -4.28 10.39
C PHE A 61 -6.16 -3.65 11.72
N LYS A 62 -7.09 -3.52 12.68
CA LYS A 62 -6.72 -3.25 14.08
C LYS A 62 -5.93 -4.45 14.63
N GLN A 63 -4.69 -4.19 15.07
CA GLN A 63 -3.77 -5.18 15.65
C GLN A 63 -3.81 -5.26 17.19
N MET A 64 -4.81 -4.67 17.86
CA MET A 64 -4.99 -4.83 19.31
C MET A 64 -6.49 -4.93 19.62
N PRO A 65 -6.90 -5.82 20.54
CA PRO A 65 -8.22 -5.75 21.16
C PRO A 65 -8.47 -4.32 21.65
N GLU A 66 -9.64 -3.77 21.38
CA GLU A 66 -9.99 -2.46 21.92
C GLU A 66 -9.94 -2.50 23.44
N GLY A 67 -9.20 -1.58 24.05
CA GLY A 67 -9.08 -1.46 25.49
C GLY A 67 -7.83 -2.11 26.11
N THR A 68 -6.97 -2.78 25.32
CA THR A 68 -5.71 -3.31 25.87
C THR A 68 -4.55 -2.34 25.71
N GLU A 69 -3.91 -1.95 26.79
CA GLU A 69 -2.66 -1.21 26.83
C GLU A 69 -1.47 -2.18 26.76
N TYR A 70 -0.45 -1.81 25.99
CA TYR A 70 0.77 -2.60 25.94
C TYR A 70 1.52 -2.44 27.26
N ARG A 71 1.66 -3.54 28.00
CA ARG A 71 2.46 -3.60 29.21
C ARG A 71 3.85 -4.16 28.88
N PRO A 72 4.93 -3.36 28.95
CA PRO A 72 6.26 -3.86 28.73
C PRO A 72 6.68 -4.84 29.83
N SER A 73 7.56 -5.78 29.48
CA SER A 73 8.19 -6.66 30.46
C SER A 73 9.05 -5.84 31.42
N GLN A 74 8.93 -6.10 32.72
CA GLN A 74 9.65 -5.34 33.74
C GLN A 74 10.10 -6.23 34.90
N MET A 75 11.23 -5.89 35.50
CA MET A 75 11.65 -6.44 36.79
C MET A 75 11.02 -5.60 37.90
N ARG A 76 10.25 -6.24 38.79
CA ARG A 76 9.66 -5.58 39.97
C ARG A 76 10.13 -6.35 41.20
N ASP A 77 10.88 -5.68 42.08
CA ASP A 77 11.38 -6.25 43.33
C ASP A 77 12.17 -7.57 43.13
N GLY A 78 12.97 -7.64 42.05
CA GLY A 78 13.77 -8.82 41.71
C GLY A 78 13.01 -9.95 41.03
N VAL A 79 11.70 -9.80 40.82
CA VAL A 79 10.86 -10.76 40.10
C VAL A 79 10.63 -10.28 38.66
N PHE A 80 10.89 -11.17 37.69
CA PHE A 80 10.58 -10.90 36.29
C PHE A 80 9.08 -10.96 36.07
N VAL A 81 8.51 -9.84 35.62
CA VAL A 81 7.10 -9.79 35.22
C VAL A 81 7.02 -9.75 33.69
N PRO A 82 6.45 -10.78 33.05
CA PRO A 82 6.29 -10.82 31.60
C PRO A 82 5.47 -9.64 31.08
N GLY A 83 5.84 -9.17 29.90
CA GLY A 83 5.04 -8.20 29.16
C GLY A 83 3.79 -8.86 28.59
N GLY A 84 2.78 -8.05 28.32
CA GLY A 84 1.50 -8.51 27.81
C GLY A 84 0.62 -7.37 27.33
N TYR A 85 -0.63 -7.70 27.06
CA TYR A 85 -1.68 -6.76 26.75
C TYR A 85 -2.69 -6.83 27.90
N GLU A 86 -3.02 -5.69 28.51
CA GLU A 86 -4.00 -5.60 29.61
C GLU A 86 -5.06 -4.55 29.28
#